data_AF-A0ABD3A5Y8-F1
#
_entry.id   AF-A0ABD3A5Y8-F1
#
_cell.length_a   1.000
_cell.length_b   1.000
_cell.length_c   1.000
_cell.angle_alpha   90.00
_cell.angle_beta   90.00
_cell.angle_gamma   90.00
#
_symmetry.space_group_name_H-M   'P 1'
#
loop_
_entity.id
_entity.type
_entity.pdbx_description
1 polymer ?
#
loop_
_entity_poly.entity_id
_entity_poly.type
_entity_poly.pdbx_seq_one_letter_code
_entity_poly.pdbx_strand_id
1 'polypeptide(L)'
;MFCGQRGKKRRLEPYFRGTPMYLSPEAVRDGVQESASDIWSLGCVVLEMLTGKPAWDLEDEGTNDENVLRKIGKDTAVPKIPKDASQDAKRL
;
A
#
# COMPACT_ATOMS: atom_id res chain seq x y z
N MET A 1 3.50 43.63 -19.29
CA MET A 1 2.07 43.34 -19.08
C MET A 1 1.97 41.90 -18.59
N PHE A 2 1.73 41.70 -17.29
CA PHE A 2 1.54 40.36 -16.71
C PHE A 2 0.19 39.81 -17.17
N CYS A 3 0.16 38.59 -17.71
CA CYS A 3 -1.06 37.80 -17.78
C CYS A 3 -0.71 36.35 -17.41
N GLY A 4 -1.10 35.97 -16.19
CA GLY A 4 -0.75 34.72 -15.54
C GLY A 4 -1.30 33.50 -16.27
N GLN A 5 -0.42 32.58 -16.61
CA GLN A 5 -0.80 31.22 -16.95
C GLN A 5 -1.19 30.51 -15.65
N ARG A 6 -2.50 30.39 -15.43
CA ARG A 6 -3.09 29.50 -14.42
C ARG A 6 -2.56 28.09 -14.69
N GLY A 7 -1.70 27.60 -13.80
CA GLY A 7 -1.24 26.23 -13.79
C GLY A 7 -2.44 25.29 -13.78
N LYS A 8 -2.73 24.66 -14.92
CA LYS A 8 -3.55 23.45 -14.95
C LYS A 8 -2.75 22.44 -14.15
N LYS A 9 -3.21 22.14 -12.93
CA LYS A 9 -2.79 21.00 -12.11
C LYS A 9 -2.66 19.81 -13.06
N ARG A 10 -1.43 19.49 -13.48
CA ARG A 10 -1.14 18.14 -13.93
C ARG A 10 -1.54 17.30 -12.74
N ARG A 11 -2.62 16.53 -12.88
CA ARG A 11 -2.89 15.43 -11.98
C ARG A 11 -1.59 14.63 -12.06
N LEU A 12 -0.74 14.79 -11.04
CA LEU A 12 0.43 13.95 -10.89
C LEU A 12 -0.22 12.60 -10.68
N GLU A 13 -0.30 11.78 -11.74
CA GLU A 13 -0.38 10.34 -11.55
C GLU A 13 0.74 10.07 -10.56
N PRO A 14 0.42 9.75 -9.29
CA PRO A 14 1.46 9.66 -8.30
C PRO A 14 2.37 8.56 -8.81
N TYR A 15 3.63 8.90 -9.04
CA TYR A 15 4.57 7.98 -9.65
C TYR A 15 4.97 6.97 -8.57
N PHE A 16 4.10 6.00 -8.33
CA PHE A 16 4.35 4.90 -7.43
C PHE A 16 5.40 4.00 -8.06
N ARG A 17 6.63 4.09 -7.56
CA ARG A 17 7.66 3.10 -7.82
C ARG A 17 7.47 1.94 -6.84
N GLY A 18 7.31 0.73 -7.36
CA GLY A 18 7.21 -0.49 -6.56
C GLY A 18 6.08 -1.41 -7.02
N THR A 19 6.01 -2.60 -6.43
CA THR A 19 4.88 -3.51 -6.66
C THR A 19 3.69 -3.04 -5.81
N PRO A 20 2.50 -2.85 -6.40
CA PRO A 20 1.33 -2.27 -5.72
C PRO A 20 0.96 -2.90 -4.37
N MET A 21 1.23 -4.19 -4.19
CA MET A 21 0.96 -4.95 -2.96
C MET A 21 1.81 -4.54 -1.75
N TYR A 22 2.94 -3.86 -1.95
CA TYR A 22 3.85 -3.46 -0.87
C TYR A 22 3.84 -1.96 -0.59
N LEU A 23 3.04 -1.18 -1.33
CA LEU A 23 2.94 0.25 -1.10
C LEU A 23 2.18 0.53 0.19
N SER A 24 2.63 1.54 0.93
CA SER A 24 1.97 2.00 2.14
C SER A 24 0.80 2.94 1.85
N PRO A 25 -0.16 3.11 2.78
CA PRO A 25 -1.30 4.00 2.59
C PRO A 25 -0.91 5.45 2.26
N GLU A 26 0.11 5.96 2.94
CA GLU A 26 0.66 7.31 2.71
C GLU A 26 1.39 7.43 1.38
N ALA A 27 2.03 6.35 0.91
CA ALA A 27 2.49 6.28 -0.46
C ALA A 27 1.27 6.40 -1.37
N VAL A 28 0.33 5.45 -1.36
CA VAL A 28 -0.81 5.40 -2.28
C VAL A 28 -1.65 6.69 -2.32
N ARG A 29 -1.79 7.40 -1.20
CA ARG A 29 -2.61 8.62 -1.11
C ARG A 29 -1.83 9.88 -1.47
N ASP A 30 -0.65 10.04 -0.90
CA ASP A 30 0.07 11.31 -0.86
C ASP A 30 1.34 11.30 -1.74
N GLY A 31 1.72 10.15 -2.29
CA GLY A 31 2.95 9.99 -3.06
C GLY A 31 4.21 9.97 -2.19
N VAL A 32 4.05 9.85 -0.86
CA VAL A 32 5.13 9.97 0.12
C VAL A 32 5.70 8.58 0.41
N GLN A 33 6.98 8.38 0.12
CA GLN A 33 7.73 7.18 0.48
C GLN A 33 8.87 7.58 1.43
N GLU A 34 8.63 7.42 2.72
CA GLU A 34 9.63 7.67 3.77
C GLU A 34 9.92 6.37 4.53
N SER A 35 10.79 6.40 5.55
CA SER A 35 11.21 5.20 6.29
C SER A 35 10.04 4.41 6.89
N ALA A 36 8.90 5.04 7.19
CA ALA A 36 7.69 4.35 7.62
C ALA A 36 7.09 3.45 6.52
N SER A 37 7.20 3.85 5.25
CA SER A 37 6.75 3.08 4.09
C SER A 37 7.58 1.82 3.90
N ASP A 38 8.87 1.86 4.22
CA ASP A 38 9.74 0.68 4.23
C ASP A 38 9.30 -0.32 5.30
N ILE A 39 8.99 0.15 6.51
CA ILE A 39 8.47 -0.70 7.61
C ILE A 39 7.17 -1.39 7.21
N TRP A 40 6.27 -0.65 6.55
CA TRP A 40 5.04 -1.23 6.00
C TRP A 40 5.31 -2.36 5.00
N SER A 41 6.20 -2.12 4.04
CA SER A 41 6.56 -3.12 3.03
C SER A 41 7.20 -4.36 3.67
N LEU A 42 8.05 -4.18 4.68
CA LEU A 42 8.64 -5.26 5.45
C LEU A 42 7.58 -6.07 6.20
N GLY A 43 6.59 -5.42 6.80
CA GLY A 43 5.46 -6.10 7.45
C GLY A 43 4.68 -6.99 6.49
N CYS A 44 4.47 -6.52 5.25
CA CYS A 44 3.85 -7.33 4.20
C CYS A 44 4.70 -8.56 3.83
N VAL A 45 6.02 -8.40 3.70
CA VAL A 45 6.94 -9.52 3.41
C VAL A 45 7.00 -10.52 4.56
N VAL A 46 7.06 -10.05 5.81
CA VAL A 46 7.01 -10.92 6.99
C VAL A 46 5.71 -11.71 7.05
N LEU A 47 4.59 -11.05 6.75
CA LEU A 47 3.31 -11.74 6.68
C LEU A 47 3.30 -12.83 5.60
N GLU A 48 3.84 -12.54 4.42
CA GLU A 48 3.95 -13.51 3.32
C GLU A 48 4.85 -14.69 3.67
N MET A 49 5.95 -14.45 4.39
CA MET A 49 6.82 -15.52 4.91
C MET A 49 6.11 -16.40 5.95
N LEU A 50 5.26 -15.80 6.80
CA LEU A 50 4.51 -16.53 7.82
C LEU A 50 3.37 -17.36 7.23
N THR A 51 2.71 -16.88 6.18
CA THR A 51 1.53 -17.53 5.57
C THR A 51 1.87 -18.42 4.38
N GLY A 52 3.02 -18.18 3.73
CA GLY A 52 3.32 -18.71 2.41
C GLY A 52 2.36 -18.20 1.32
N LYS A 53 1.62 -17.11 1.58
CA LYS A 53 0.61 -16.52 0.69
C LYS A 53 0.81 -15.00 0.58
N PRO A 54 0.43 -14.37 -0.54
CA PRO A 54 0.47 -12.92 -0.67
C PRO A 54 -0.23 -12.22 0.51
N ALA A 55 0.35 -11.12 1.00
CA ALA A 55 -0.19 -10.38 2.15
C ALA A 55 -1.65 -9.91 1.94
N TRP A 56 -2.04 -9.66 0.68
CA TRP A 56 -3.37 -9.24 0.29
C TRP A 56 -4.08 -10.36 -0.47
N ASP A 57 -5.13 -10.95 0.12
CA ASP A 57 -6.05 -11.83 -0.60
C ASP A 57 -6.73 -11.04 -1.73
N LEU A 58 -6.40 -11.39 -2.98
CA LEU A 58 -7.02 -10.87 -4.20
C LEU A 58 -8.06 -11.83 -4.80
N GLU A 59 -8.31 -12.95 -4.12
CA GLU A 59 -9.17 -14.04 -4.62
C GLU A 59 -10.61 -13.60 -4.91
N ASP A 60 -11.13 -12.58 -4.20
CA ASP A 60 -12.53 -12.15 -4.31
C ASP A 60 -12.80 -11.00 -5.32
N GLU A 61 -11.79 -10.22 -5.74
CA GLU A 61 -12.00 -9.02 -6.60
C GLU A 61 -11.14 -8.99 -7.88
N GLY A 62 -10.41 -10.07 -8.18
CA GLY A 62 -9.55 -10.17 -9.35
C GLY A 62 -8.22 -9.42 -9.18
N THR A 63 -7.21 -9.84 -9.95
CA THR A 63 -5.82 -9.34 -9.92
C THR A 63 -5.69 -7.95 -10.56
N ASN A 64 -6.46 -6.97 -10.10
CA ASN A 64 -6.32 -5.59 -10.56
C ASN A 64 -5.56 -4.78 -9.51
N ASP A 65 -4.39 -4.29 -9.88
CA ASP A 65 -3.53 -3.46 -9.02
C ASP A 65 -4.30 -2.26 -8.44
N GLU A 66 -5.25 -1.70 -9.19
CA GLU A 66 -6.11 -0.60 -8.73
C GLU A 66 -6.98 -0.99 -7.52
N ASN A 67 -7.45 -2.24 -7.43
CA ASN A 67 -8.25 -2.71 -6.31
C ASN A 67 -7.40 -2.82 -5.03
N VAL A 68 -6.15 -3.29 -5.18
CA VAL A 68 -5.16 -3.35 -4.09
C VAL A 68 -4.87 -1.93 -3.58
N LEU A 69 -4.54 -1.02 -4.48
CA LEU A 69 -4.23 0.37 -4.16
C LEU A 69 -5.43 1.05 -3.48
N ARG A 70 -6.64 0.87 -4.01
CA ARG A 70 -7.88 1.40 -3.40
C ARG A 70 -8.11 0.85 -1.99
N LYS A 71 -7.74 -0.41 -1.74
CA LYS A 71 -7.86 -1.04 -0.42
C LYS A 71 -6.83 -0.44 0.53
N ILE A 72 -5.56 -0.41 0.15
CA ILE A 72 -4.45 0.13 0.94
C ILE A 72 -4.64 1.63 1.26
N GLY A 73 -5.07 2.43 0.29
CA GLY A 73 -5.28 3.87 0.47
C GLY A 73 -6.44 4.23 1.43
N LYS A 74 -7.28 3.26 1.80
CA LYS A 74 -8.24 3.43 2.89
C LYS A 74 -7.50 3.12 4.20
N ASP A 75 -7.38 4.12 5.06
CA ASP A 75 -6.69 4.11 6.38
C ASP A 75 -7.07 2.96 7.35
N THR A 76 -8.07 2.15 6.98
CA THR A 76 -8.60 1.04 7.77
C THR A 76 -8.15 -0.33 7.28
N ALA A 77 -7.46 -0.43 6.15
CA ALA A 77 -7.10 -1.72 5.56
C ALA A 77 -5.71 -2.17 6.04
N VAL A 78 -5.69 -3.23 6.84
CA VAL A 78 -4.47 -3.96 7.23
C VAL A 78 -4.56 -5.35 6.60
N PRO A 79 -3.46 -5.91 6.07
CA PRO A 79 -3.47 -7.27 5.55
C PRO A 79 -3.84 -8.27 6.66
N LYS A 80 -4.57 -9.32 6.31
CA LYS A 80 -5.18 -10.22 7.30
C LYS A 80 -4.09 -11.04 7.99
N ILE A 81 -3.91 -10.82 9.30
CA ILE A 81 -2.99 -11.62 10.11
C ILE A 81 -3.64 -13.00 10.41
N PRO A 82 -2.94 -14.11 10.17
CA PRO A 82 -3.46 -15.45 10.46
C PRO A 82 -3.78 -15.63 11.95
N LYS A 83 -4.86 -16.36 12.23
CA LYS A 83 -5.30 -16.61 13.62
C LYS A 83 -4.37 -17.55 14.38
N ASP A 84 -3.70 -18.43 13.65
CA ASP A 84 -2.68 -19.38 14.09
C ASP A 84 -1.29 -18.76 14.27
N ALA A 85 -1.08 -17.50 13.86
CA ALA A 85 0.14 -16.77 14.18
C ALA A 85 0.32 -16.65 15.71
N SER A 86 1.56 -16.78 16.18
CA SER A 86 1.91 -16.65 17.60
C SER A 86 1.52 -15.27 18.13
N GLN A 87 1.31 -15.14 19.45
CA GLN A 87 0.98 -13.84 20.04
C GLN A 87 2.09 -12.80 19.82
N ASP A 88 3.35 -13.24 19.74
CA ASP A 88 4.48 -12.37 19.47
C ASP A 88 4.45 -11.86 18.03
N ALA A 89 4.12 -12.71 17.05
CA ALA A 89 3.96 -12.31 15.65
C ALA A 89 2.79 -11.35 15.41
N LYS A 90 1.76 -11.38 16.26
CA LYS A 90 0.62 -10.45 16.21
C LYS A 90 0.91 -9.08 16.83
N ARG A 91 2.04 -8.93 17.55
CA ARG A 91 2.42 -7.71 18.28
C ARG A 91 3.58 -6.94 17.61
N LEU A 92 4.16 -7.49 16.55
CA LEU A 92 5.10 -6.80 15.66
C LEU A 92 4.36 -5.71 14.87
#